data_AF-A0A840E3V3-F1
#
_entry.id   AF-A0A840E3V3-F1
#
_cell.length_a   1.000
_cell.length_b   1.000
_cell.length_c   1.000
_cell.angle_alpha   90.00
_cell.angle_beta   90.00
_cell.angle_gamma   90.00
#
_symmetry.space_group_name_H-M   'P 1'
#
loop_
_entity.id
_entity.type
_entity.pdbx_description
1 polymer ?
#
loop_
_entity_poly.entity_id
_entity_poly.type
_entity_poly.pdbx_seq_one_letter_code
_entity_poly.pdbx_strand_id
1 'polypeptide(L)'
;MEDRLLDKIAEPFNLQLPEYETLEAMIDGILPAVARFSEPNLLPEDSPLYVNSWVRMTDRPGATEVVMYRFQGYQQGEIRVVTDGEIGSKAYEVEESGDRIIVGESIMRDSFLYELSFIDDDFLILRRHGNLANIPHPYLFFCREAIGTRLTWNEALERLVDKYRNSQFPLLAVGLFVAAMIALLIYFR
;
A
#
# COMPACT_ATOMS: atom_id res chain seq x y z
N MET A 1 -33.35 -3.37 18.90
CA MET A 1 -33.13 -2.96 17.48
C MET A 1 -31.68 -2.53 17.27
N GLU A 2 -30.84 -2.50 18.32
CA GLU A 2 -29.41 -2.23 18.25
C GLU A 2 -28.54 -3.29 17.56
N ASP A 3 -28.93 -4.58 17.56
CA ASP A 3 -28.05 -5.65 17.05
C ASP A 3 -27.69 -5.50 15.55
N ARG A 4 -28.59 -4.90 14.75
CA ARG A 4 -28.38 -4.71 13.29
C ARG A 4 -27.43 -3.57 12.92
N LEU A 5 -27.12 -2.67 13.84
CA LEU A 5 -26.22 -1.54 13.57
C LEU A 5 -24.76 -1.89 13.88
N LEU A 6 -24.51 -2.75 14.87
CA LEU A 6 -23.17 -3.23 15.20
C LEU A 6 -22.68 -4.26 14.18
N ASP A 7 -23.56 -5.16 13.70
CA ASP A 7 -23.21 -6.14 12.65
C ASP A 7 -22.75 -5.47 11.35
N LYS A 8 -23.31 -4.31 10.99
CA LYS A 8 -22.93 -3.55 9.79
C LYS A 8 -21.59 -2.81 9.89
N ILE A 9 -21.06 -2.64 11.10
CA ILE A 9 -19.77 -1.95 11.31
C ILE A 9 -18.62 -2.98 11.32
N ALA A 10 -18.92 -4.25 11.65
CA ALA A 10 -17.96 -5.35 11.65
C ALA A 10 -17.89 -6.13 10.30
N GLU A 11 -18.89 -5.97 9.44
CA GLU A 11 -19.00 -6.67 8.16
C GLU A 11 -17.83 -6.52 7.15
N PRO A 12 -17.05 -5.42 7.08
CA PRO A 12 -16.00 -5.32 6.06
C PRO A 12 -14.77 -6.19 6.34
N PHE A 13 -14.66 -6.85 7.50
CA PHE A 13 -13.39 -7.41 7.98
C PHE A 13 -13.43 -8.89 8.37
N ASN A 14 -14.48 -9.62 7.99
CA ASN A 14 -14.53 -11.07 8.07
C ASN A 14 -14.05 -11.73 6.76
N LEU A 15 -13.01 -11.17 6.13
CA LEU A 15 -12.29 -11.86 5.07
C LEU A 15 -11.40 -12.92 5.74
N GLN A 16 -11.82 -14.18 5.72
CA GLN A 16 -10.86 -15.21 5.32
C GLN A 16 -10.35 -14.71 3.97
N LEU A 17 -9.12 -14.20 3.89
CA LEU A 17 -8.56 -13.75 2.63
C LEU A 17 -8.71 -14.96 1.69
N PRO A 18 -9.59 -14.90 0.67
CA PRO A 18 -9.69 -16.01 -0.26
C PRO A 18 -8.29 -16.20 -0.84
N GLU A 19 -7.88 -17.44 -1.10
CA GLU A 19 -6.63 -17.68 -1.81
C GLU A 19 -6.74 -16.99 -3.18
N TYR A 20 -6.20 -15.78 -3.28
CA TYR A 20 -6.22 -15.01 -4.51
C TYR A 20 -5.19 -15.62 -5.45
N GLU A 21 -5.61 -15.92 -6.67
CA GLU A 21 -4.73 -16.55 -7.67
C GLU A 21 -3.66 -15.58 -8.21
N THR A 22 -3.88 -14.27 -8.08
CA THR A 22 -3.02 -13.21 -8.66
C THR A 22 -2.83 -12.04 -7.70
N LEU A 23 -1.69 -11.37 -7.81
CA LEU A 23 -1.37 -10.15 -7.06
C LEU A 23 -2.40 -9.05 -7.30
N GLU A 24 -2.84 -8.87 -8.55
CA GLU A 24 -3.81 -7.84 -8.91
C GLU A 24 -5.15 -8.04 -8.20
N ALA A 25 -5.69 -9.27 -8.25
CA ALA A 25 -6.96 -9.59 -7.61
C ALA A 25 -6.92 -9.37 -6.09
N MET A 26 -5.79 -9.69 -5.45
CA MET A 26 -5.62 -9.44 -4.02
C MET A 26 -5.55 -7.95 -3.71
N ILE A 27 -4.80 -7.17 -4.49
CA ILE A 27 -4.72 -5.71 -4.33
C ILE A 27 -6.11 -5.08 -4.48
N ASP A 28 -6.85 -5.44 -5.53
CA ASP A 28 -8.21 -4.93 -5.76
C ASP A 28 -9.16 -5.27 -4.60
N GLY A 29 -9.01 -6.46 -4.01
CA GLY A 29 -9.80 -6.90 -2.86
C GLY A 29 -9.46 -6.16 -1.55
N ILE A 30 -8.19 -5.85 -1.30
CA ILE A 30 -7.77 -5.23 -0.02
C ILE A 30 -7.84 -3.70 -0.04
N LEU A 31 -7.62 -3.06 -1.19
CA LEU A 31 -7.53 -1.60 -1.29
C LEU A 31 -8.73 -0.87 -0.66
N PRO A 32 -10.00 -1.30 -0.86
CA PRO A 32 -11.15 -0.66 -0.22
C PRO A 32 -11.08 -0.62 1.31
N ALA A 33 -10.42 -1.60 1.92
CA ALA A 33 -10.32 -1.73 3.37
C ALA A 33 -9.15 -0.92 3.97
N VAL A 34 -8.07 -0.77 3.20
CA VAL A 34 -6.80 -0.19 3.69
C VAL A 34 -6.51 1.22 3.17
N ALA A 35 -7.11 1.65 2.06
CA ALA A 35 -6.78 2.92 1.40
C ALA A 35 -6.86 4.14 2.34
N ARG A 36 -7.80 4.14 3.29
CA ARG A 36 -7.96 5.22 4.29
C ARG A 36 -6.75 5.42 5.22
N PHE A 37 -5.84 4.44 5.30
CA PHE A 37 -4.64 4.50 6.12
C PHE A 37 -3.39 4.89 5.34
N SER A 38 -3.51 5.10 4.03
CA SER A 38 -2.44 5.63 3.20
C SER A 38 -2.13 7.07 3.58
N GLU A 39 -0.88 7.48 3.38
CA GLU A 39 -0.58 8.91 3.29
C GLU A 39 -1.36 9.54 2.12
N PRO A 40 -1.78 10.80 2.24
CA PRO A 40 -2.68 11.43 1.29
C PRO A 40 -2.03 11.78 -0.06
N ASN A 41 -0.71 11.93 -0.12
CA ASN A 41 0.04 12.26 -1.34
C ASN A 41 1.56 12.00 -1.17
N LEU A 42 2.29 12.10 -2.28
CA LEU A 42 3.75 11.87 -2.39
C LEU A 42 4.61 13.13 -2.23
N LEU A 43 3.99 14.29 -1.96
CA LEU A 43 4.70 15.57 -1.99
C LEU A 43 5.65 15.80 -0.82
N PRO A 44 5.41 15.38 0.44
CA PRO A 44 6.31 15.72 1.53
C PRO A 44 7.74 15.21 1.32
N GLU A 45 8.77 16.02 1.66
CA GLU A 45 10.19 15.62 1.54
C GLU A 45 10.53 14.42 2.44
N ASP A 46 9.84 14.29 3.56
CA ASP A 46 9.94 13.19 4.52
C ASP A 46 8.99 12.01 4.17
N SER A 47 8.32 12.05 3.03
CA SER A 47 7.47 10.95 2.55
C SER A 47 8.25 9.62 2.54
N PRO A 48 7.59 8.51 2.92
CA PRO A 48 8.20 7.17 2.82
C PRO A 48 8.80 6.87 1.45
N LEU A 49 8.26 7.49 0.38
CA LEU A 49 8.77 7.34 -0.99
C LEU A 49 10.27 7.63 -1.10
N TYR A 50 10.73 8.71 -0.48
CA TYR A 50 12.12 9.19 -0.58
C TYR A 50 13.03 8.62 0.52
N VAL A 51 12.44 8.21 1.65
CA VAL A 51 13.20 7.71 2.81
C VAL A 51 13.53 6.22 2.69
N ASN A 52 12.62 5.43 2.09
CA ASN A 52 12.74 3.98 2.05
C ASN A 52 13.40 3.42 0.79
N SER A 53 13.98 2.23 0.96
CA SER A 53 14.30 1.32 -0.15
C SER A 53 13.12 0.38 -0.38
N TRP A 54 12.68 0.26 -1.63
CA TRP A 54 11.44 -0.43 -2.01
C TRP A 54 11.75 -1.70 -2.81
N VAL A 55 11.48 -2.88 -2.26
CA VAL A 55 11.57 -4.15 -2.98
C VAL A 55 10.27 -4.38 -3.74
N ARG A 56 10.37 -4.53 -5.06
CA ARG A 56 9.24 -4.81 -5.94
C ARG A 56 8.77 -6.23 -5.73
N MET A 57 7.48 -6.37 -5.47
CA MET A 57 6.80 -7.66 -5.36
C MET A 57 6.24 -8.10 -6.72
N THR A 58 6.19 -9.41 -6.93
CA THR A 58 5.64 -10.00 -8.15
C THR A 58 5.08 -11.39 -7.86
N ASP A 59 3.99 -11.73 -8.53
CA ASP A 59 3.40 -13.07 -8.60
C ASP A 59 3.88 -13.88 -9.80
N ARG A 60 4.83 -13.36 -10.59
CA ARG A 60 5.37 -14.05 -11.76
C ARG A 60 5.94 -15.42 -11.35
N PRO A 61 5.41 -16.54 -11.88
CA PRO A 61 5.88 -17.86 -11.52
C PRO A 61 7.38 -18.02 -11.78
N GLY A 62 8.12 -18.53 -10.78
CA GLY A 62 9.56 -18.77 -10.87
C GLY A 62 10.43 -17.52 -10.81
N ALA A 63 9.89 -16.35 -10.49
CA ALA A 63 10.71 -15.18 -10.18
C ALA A 63 11.55 -15.43 -8.92
N THR A 64 12.87 -15.35 -9.05
CA THR A 64 13.82 -15.45 -7.92
C THR A 64 14.62 -14.17 -7.72
N GLU A 65 14.53 -13.25 -8.66
CA GLU A 65 15.24 -11.97 -8.64
C GLU A 65 14.66 -11.02 -7.58
N VAL A 66 15.54 -10.35 -6.84
CA VAL A 66 15.17 -9.27 -5.94
C VAL A 66 15.41 -7.95 -6.65
N VAL A 67 14.34 -7.21 -6.92
CA VAL A 67 14.42 -5.90 -7.57
C VAL A 67 14.10 -4.80 -6.57
N MET A 68 15.10 -4.00 -6.21
CA MET A 68 14.99 -2.90 -5.27
C MET A 68 15.01 -1.55 -5.99
N TYR A 69 14.15 -0.64 -5.55
CA TYR A 69 13.97 0.71 -6.05
C TYR A 69 14.35 1.69 -4.94
N ARG A 70 15.14 2.70 -5.27
CA ARG A 70 15.42 3.83 -4.37
C ARG A 70 15.29 5.13 -5.13
N PHE A 71 14.28 5.92 -4.75
CA PHE A 71 14.02 7.24 -5.31
C PHE A 71 15.08 8.23 -4.82
N GLN A 72 15.68 8.99 -5.74
CA GLN A 72 16.71 9.99 -5.49
C GLN A 72 16.24 11.35 -6.00
N GLY A 73 16.58 12.42 -5.28
CA GLY A 73 15.99 13.73 -5.53
C GLY A 73 14.61 13.86 -4.89
N TYR A 74 14.02 15.03 -5.01
CA TYR A 74 12.73 15.35 -4.43
C TYR A 74 11.78 15.79 -5.54
N GLN A 75 10.59 15.17 -5.59
CA GLN A 75 9.56 15.31 -6.62
C GLN A 75 9.98 14.90 -8.03
N GLN A 76 11.25 15.04 -8.41
CA GLN A 76 11.76 14.63 -9.71
C GLN A 76 13.21 14.17 -9.57
N GLY A 77 13.57 13.13 -10.32
CA GLY A 77 14.93 12.63 -10.31
C GLY A 77 15.07 11.22 -10.86
N GLU A 78 16.01 10.50 -10.27
CA GLU A 78 16.37 9.15 -10.68
C GLU A 78 15.89 8.14 -9.65
N ILE A 79 15.35 7.02 -10.12
CA ILE A 79 15.21 5.81 -9.32
C ILE A 79 16.43 4.95 -9.58
N ARG A 80 17.23 4.70 -8.55
CA ARG A 80 18.23 3.65 -8.60
C ARG A 80 17.52 2.30 -8.51
N VAL A 81 17.69 1.46 -9.52
CA VAL A 81 17.13 0.11 -9.56
C VAL A 81 18.26 -0.88 -9.35
N VAL A 82 18.14 -1.76 -8.37
CA VAL A 82 19.13 -2.81 -8.08
C VAL A 82 18.46 -4.17 -8.27
N THR A 83 18.98 -4.97 -9.20
CA THR A 83 18.50 -6.33 -9.49
C THR A 83 19.60 -7.31 -9.15
N ASP A 84 19.46 -8.07 -8.06
CA ASP A 84 20.47 -9.04 -7.59
C ASP A 84 21.92 -8.49 -7.54
N GLY A 85 22.04 -7.19 -7.25
CA GLY A 85 23.32 -6.47 -7.16
C GLY A 85 23.75 -5.74 -8.43
N GLU A 86 23.10 -5.98 -9.57
CA GLU A 86 23.28 -5.17 -10.78
C GLU A 86 22.55 -3.83 -10.63
N ILE A 87 23.22 -2.72 -10.96
CA ILE A 87 22.68 -1.38 -10.80
C ILE A 87 22.25 -0.84 -12.16
N GLY A 88 20.98 -0.46 -12.24
CA GLY A 88 20.39 0.34 -13.32
C GLY A 88 19.75 1.62 -12.79
N SER A 89 19.17 2.39 -13.71
CA SER A 89 18.51 3.65 -13.41
C SER A 89 17.19 3.80 -14.17
N LYS A 90 16.26 4.51 -13.56
CA LYS A 90 15.00 4.98 -14.17
C LYS A 90 14.81 6.45 -13.81
N ALA A 91 14.00 7.17 -14.57
CA ALA A 91 13.56 8.51 -14.20
C ALA A 91 12.19 8.47 -13.51
N TYR A 92 11.95 9.43 -12.63
CA TYR A 92 10.62 9.68 -12.09
C TYR A 92 10.33 11.17 -11.90
N GLU A 93 9.04 11.50 -11.90
CA GLU A 93 8.51 12.83 -11.63
C GLU A 93 7.12 12.69 -10.98
N VAL A 94 6.95 13.30 -9.82
CA VAL A 94 5.69 13.40 -9.07
C VAL A 94 4.97 14.65 -9.57
N GLU A 95 3.72 14.50 -10.01
CA GLU A 95 2.91 15.63 -10.46
C GLU A 95 2.57 16.56 -9.28
N GLU A 96 2.26 17.82 -9.57
CA GLU A 96 1.96 18.84 -8.55
C GLU A 96 0.79 18.47 -7.63
N SER A 97 -0.14 17.63 -8.10
CA SER A 97 -1.26 17.11 -7.30
C SER A 97 -0.80 16.13 -6.21
N GLY A 98 0.36 15.51 -6.37
CA GLY A 98 0.94 14.57 -5.41
C GLY A 98 0.31 13.18 -5.39
N ASP A 99 -0.79 12.98 -6.10
CA ASP A 99 -1.48 11.69 -6.25
C ASP A 99 -0.98 10.89 -7.47
N ARG A 100 -0.07 11.46 -8.26
CA ARG A 100 0.41 10.89 -9.51
C ARG A 100 1.92 10.97 -9.63
N ILE A 101 2.49 9.96 -10.28
CA ILE A 101 3.92 9.82 -10.51
C ILE A 101 4.19 9.19 -11.88
N ILE A 102 5.08 9.81 -12.64
CA ILE A 102 5.63 9.28 -13.89
C ILE A 102 6.85 8.44 -13.52
N VAL A 103 6.94 7.23 -14.07
CA VAL A 103 8.12 6.34 -13.92
C VAL A 103 8.47 5.72 -15.27
N GLY A 104 9.75 5.78 -15.66
CA GLY A 104 10.20 5.24 -16.95
C GLY A 104 11.71 5.16 -17.12
N GLU A 105 12.19 4.73 -18.28
CA GLU A 105 13.63 4.82 -18.63
C GLU A 105 14.08 6.30 -18.69
N SER A 106 13.19 7.18 -19.16
CA SER A 106 13.32 8.62 -19.04
C SER A 106 11.93 9.24 -18.92
N ILE A 107 11.80 10.51 -18.51
CA ILE A 107 10.47 11.16 -18.40
C ILE A 107 9.70 11.13 -19.74
N MET A 108 10.41 11.26 -20.87
CA MET A 108 9.80 11.38 -22.22
C MET A 108 9.87 10.11 -23.07
N ARG A 109 10.45 9.02 -22.56
CA ARG A 109 10.60 7.75 -23.30
C ARG A 109 10.37 6.57 -22.39
N ASP A 110 9.52 5.66 -22.84
CA ASP A 110 9.17 4.41 -22.14
C ASP A 110 8.78 4.67 -20.69
N SER A 111 8.02 5.74 -20.49
CA SER A 111 7.45 6.16 -19.21
C SER A 111 5.97 5.87 -19.14
N PHE A 112 5.52 5.59 -17.92
CA PHE A 112 4.14 5.38 -17.60
C PHE A 112 3.74 6.28 -16.45
N LEU A 113 2.55 6.85 -16.55
CA LEU A 113 1.91 7.57 -15.46
C LEU A 113 1.25 6.56 -14.52
N TYR A 114 1.47 6.73 -13.23
CA TYR A 114 0.84 5.96 -12.17
C TYR A 114 0.11 6.89 -11.20
N GLU A 115 -0.97 6.37 -10.62
CA GLU A 115 -1.74 6.97 -9.54
C GLU A 115 -1.35 6.28 -8.21
N LEU A 116 -1.23 7.07 -7.16
CA LEU A 116 -1.03 6.58 -5.80
C LEU A 116 -2.28 5.83 -5.36
N SER A 117 -2.15 4.53 -5.12
CA SER A 117 -3.22 3.71 -4.54
C SER A 117 -3.05 3.51 -3.04
N PHE A 118 -1.80 3.39 -2.58
CA PHE A 118 -1.46 3.27 -1.16
C PHE A 118 0.01 3.60 -0.92
N ILE A 119 0.34 4.29 0.17
CA ILE A 119 1.69 4.38 0.70
C ILE A 119 1.66 4.51 2.23
N ASP A 120 2.53 3.77 2.91
CA ASP A 120 2.88 3.96 4.31
C ASP A 120 4.39 3.70 4.52
N ASP A 121 4.82 3.56 5.77
CA ASP A 121 6.22 3.26 6.10
C ASP A 121 6.76 1.91 5.58
N ASP A 122 5.89 0.97 5.19
CA ASP A 122 6.24 -0.42 4.89
C ASP A 122 5.84 -0.86 3.47
N PHE A 123 4.84 -0.24 2.86
CA PHE A 123 4.20 -0.65 1.61
C PHE A 123 3.95 0.54 0.69
N LEU A 124 4.12 0.31 -0.61
CA LEU A 124 3.81 1.28 -1.66
C LEU A 124 3.08 0.54 -2.79
N ILE A 125 1.90 1.03 -3.15
CA ILE A 125 1.11 0.54 -4.27
C ILE A 125 0.83 1.70 -5.22
N LEU A 126 1.33 1.57 -6.44
CA LEU A 126 1.07 2.48 -7.54
C LEU A 126 0.23 1.75 -8.59
N ARG A 127 -0.77 2.41 -9.14
CA ARG A 127 -1.64 1.87 -10.18
C ARG A 127 -1.44 2.64 -11.47
N ARG A 128 -1.20 1.94 -12.57
CA ARG A 128 -0.97 2.56 -13.86
C ARG A 128 -2.23 3.31 -14.30
N HIS A 129 -2.05 4.58 -14.65
CA HIS A 129 -3.12 5.43 -15.15
C HIS A 129 -3.55 4.98 -16.55
N GLY A 130 -4.85 5.01 -16.82
CA GLY A 130 -5.44 4.69 -18.13
C GLY A 130 -6.55 3.65 -18.06
N ASN A 131 -6.92 3.12 -19.23
CA ASN A 131 -7.95 2.08 -19.31
C ASN A 131 -7.39 0.71 -18.88
N LEU A 132 -7.77 0.26 -17.68
CA LEU A 132 -7.32 -1.01 -17.12
C LEU A 132 -7.57 -2.22 -18.01
N ALA A 133 -8.63 -2.21 -18.82
CA ALA A 133 -8.93 -3.33 -19.71
C ALA A 133 -7.81 -3.59 -20.75
N ASN A 134 -6.97 -2.59 -21.01
CA ASN A 134 -5.87 -2.67 -21.97
C ASN A 134 -4.49 -2.79 -21.29
N ILE A 135 -4.42 -2.82 -19.96
CA ILE A 135 -3.16 -2.77 -19.21
C ILE A 135 -2.96 -4.10 -18.49
N PRO A 136 -2.07 -4.97 -19.00
CA PRO A 136 -1.66 -6.14 -18.24
C PRO A 136 -0.84 -5.67 -17.02
N HIS A 137 -1.11 -6.27 -15.85
CA HIS A 137 -0.42 -5.97 -14.58
C HIS A 137 -0.41 -4.47 -14.24
N PRO A 138 -1.58 -3.89 -13.92
CA PRO A 138 -1.71 -2.45 -13.69
C PRO A 138 -1.05 -1.97 -12.41
N TYR A 139 -0.62 -2.85 -11.50
CA TYR A 139 -0.06 -2.47 -10.21
C TYR A 139 1.46 -2.61 -10.18
N LEU A 140 2.12 -1.61 -9.59
CA LEU A 140 3.43 -1.77 -8.99
C LEU A 140 3.25 -1.85 -7.49
N PHE A 141 3.54 -3.02 -6.93
CA PHE A 141 3.52 -3.25 -5.50
C PHE A 141 4.95 -3.37 -4.98
N PHE A 142 5.24 -2.63 -3.91
CA PHE A 142 6.51 -2.65 -3.24
C PHE A 142 6.34 -2.85 -1.74
N CYS A 143 7.35 -3.42 -1.12
CA CYS A 143 7.53 -3.41 0.32
C CYS A 143 8.89 -2.83 0.68
N ARG A 144 8.99 -2.22 1.86
CA ARG A 144 10.26 -1.77 2.39
C ARG A 144 11.24 -2.93 2.50
N GLU A 145 12.48 -2.71 2.07
CA GLU A 145 13.55 -3.72 2.00
C GLU A 145 13.72 -4.56 3.28
N ALA A 146 13.58 -3.92 4.45
CA ALA A 146 13.70 -4.56 5.76
C ALA A 146 12.71 -5.73 5.97
N ILE A 147 11.59 -5.72 5.24
CA ILE A 147 10.53 -6.73 5.32
C ILE A 147 10.46 -7.51 3.99
N GLY A 148 10.50 -6.79 2.85
CA GLY A 148 10.21 -7.33 1.53
C GLY A 148 11.19 -8.40 1.03
N THR A 149 12.42 -8.43 1.51
CA THR A 149 13.41 -9.47 1.13
C THR A 149 13.08 -10.87 1.67
N ARG A 150 12.10 -10.99 2.56
CA ARG A 150 11.76 -12.24 3.27
C ARG A 150 10.32 -12.72 3.03
N LEU A 151 9.52 -11.92 2.33
CA LEU A 151 8.11 -12.20 2.12
C LEU A 151 7.85 -12.43 0.64
N THR A 152 6.98 -13.38 0.38
CA THR A 152 6.28 -13.48 -0.90
C THR A 152 5.23 -12.37 -1.01
N TRP A 153 4.76 -12.09 -2.23
CA TRP A 153 3.80 -11.02 -2.47
C TRP A 153 2.50 -11.21 -1.68
N ASN A 154 2.01 -12.45 -1.55
CA ASN A 154 0.79 -12.78 -0.82
C ASN A 154 0.98 -12.57 0.69
N GLU A 155 2.08 -13.05 1.27
CA GLU A 155 2.42 -12.81 2.68
C GLU A 155 2.58 -11.30 2.98
N ALA A 156 3.12 -10.54 2.04
CA ALA A 156 3.25 -9.10 2.17
C ALA A 156 1.89 -8.37 2.18
N LEU A 157 0.97 -8.74 1.30
CA LEU A 157 -0.38 -8.18 1.28
C LEU A 157 -1.22 -8.62 2.50
N GLU A 158 -1.06 -9.87 2.95
CA GLU A 158 -1.64 -10.34 4.23
C GLU A 158 -1.14 -9.48 5.39
N ARG A 159 0.17 -9.24 5.47
CA ARG A 159 0.78 -8.40 6.50
C ARG A 159 0.29 -6.96 6.45
N LEU A 160 0.07 -6.41 5.26
CA LEU A 160 -0.53 -5.08 5.07
C LEU A 160 -1.91 -5.03 5.72
N VAL A 161 -2.77 -6.01 5.43
CA VAL A 161 -4.11 -6.09 6.02
C VAL A 161 -4.05 -6.26 7.53
N ASP A 162 -3.20 -7.16 8.03
CA ASP A 162 -3.07 -7.46 9.46
C ASP A 162 -2.57 -6.26 10.28
N LYS A 163 -1.65 -5.46 9.72
CA LYS A 163 -1.16 -4.21 10.33
C LYS A 163 -2.31 -3.29 10.73
N TYR A 164 -3.30 -3.14 9.85
CA TYR A 164 -4.42 -2.24 10.07
C TYR A 164 -5.65 -2.90 10.71
N ARG A 165 -5.83 -4.21 10.55
CA ARG A 165 -6.86 -4.98 11.27
C ARG A 165 -6.63 -4.93 12.77
N ASN A 166 -5.41 -5.21 13.21
CA ASN A 166 -5.06 -5.28 14.63
C ASN A 166 -4.97 -3.89 15.30
N SER A 167 -4.82 -2.82 14.53
CA SER A 167 -4.79 -1.44 15.05
C SER A 167 -6.19 -0.90 15.39
N GLN A 168 -7.25 -1.35 14.68
CA GLN A 168 -8.62 -0.88 14.93
C GLN A 168 -9.37 -1.59 16.06
N PHE A 169 -9.09 -2.88 16.30
CA PHE A 169 -9.68 -3.63 17.41
C PHE A 169 -9.45 -2.97 18.80
N PRO A 170 -8.24 -2.54 19.18
CA PRO A 170 -8.01 -1.92 20.47
C PRO A 170 -8.65 -0.53 20.59
N LEU A 171 -8.75 0.27 19.51
CA LEU A 171 -9.37 1.60 19.58
C LEU A 171 -10.89 1.55 19.74
N LEU A 172 -11.57 0.62 19.04
CA LEU A 172 -13.00 0.37 19.26
C LEU A 172 -13.27 -0.19 20.66
N ALA A 173 -12.44 -1.12 21.13
CA ALA A 173 -12.55 -1.66 22.48
C ALA A 173 -12.33 -0.57 23.56
N VAL A 174 -11.34 0.31 23.38
CA VAL A 174 -11.10 1.46 24.25
C VAL A 174 -12.26 2.46 24.19
N GLY A 175 -12.79 2.75 23.00
CA GLY A 175 -13.96 3.63 22.83
C GLY A 175 -15.20 3.09 23.54
N LEU A 176 -15.49 1.80 23.41
CA LEU A 176 -16.59 1.13 24.13
C LEU A 176 -16.36 1.12 25.64
N PHE A 177 -15.14 0.86 26.09
CA PHE A 177 -14.78 0.90 27.50
C PHE A 177 -15.00 2.29 28.11
N VAL A 178 -14.56 3.35 27.43
CA VAL A 178 -14.77 4.74 27.85
C VAL A 178 -16.26 5.10 27.86
N ALA A 179 -17.02 4.71 26.83
CA ALA A 179 -18.46 4.92 26.77
C ALA A 179 -19.21 4.21 27.91
N ALA A 180 -18.84 2.96 28.22
CA ALA A 180 -19.38 2.21 29.34
C ALA A 180 -19.06 2.88 30.70
N MET A 181 -17.85 3.43 30.85
CA MET A 181 -17.45 4.18 32.05
C MET A 181 -18.29 5.44 32.25
N ILE A 182 -18.56 6.19 31.17
CA ILE A 182 -19.42 7.38 31.22
C ILE A 182 -20.85 7.00 31.57
N ALA A 183 -21.38 5.91 30.99
CA ALA A 183 -22.72 5.41 31.31
C ALA A 183 -22.85 5.00 32.78
N LEU A 184 -21.83 4.33 33.33
CA LEU A 184 -21.76 3.97 34.76
C LEU A 184 -21.72 5.21 35.67
N LEU A 185 -20.92 6.22 35.32
CA LEU A 185 -20.84 7.47 36.07
C LEU A 185 -22.16 8.25 36.06
N ILE A 186 -22.94 8.18 34.98
CA ILE A 186 -24.27 8.78 34.90
C ILE A 186 -25.29 7.96 35.71
N TYR A 187 -25.22 6.64 35.68
CA TYR A 187 -26.13 5.75 36.41
C TYR A 187 -25.97 5.82 37.93
N PHE A 188 -24.74 6.00 38.42
CA PHE A 188 -24.43 6.10 39.85
C PHE A 188 -24.43 7.53 40.40
N ARG A 189 -24.88 8.52 39.61
CA ARG A 189 -25.06 9.92 40.01
C ARG A 189 -26.53 10.23 40.26
#